data_AF-A0A424YWT8-F1
#
_entry.id   AF-A0A424YWT8-F1
#
_cell.length_a   1.000
_cell.length_b   1.000
_cell.length_c   1.000
_cell.angle_alpha   90.00
_cell.angle_beta   90.00
_cell.angle_gamma   90.00
#
_symmetry.space_group_name_H-M   'P 1'
#
loop_
_entity.id
_entity.type
_entity.pdbx_description
1 polymer ?
#
loop_
_entity_poly.entity_id
_entity_poly.type
_entity_poly.pdbx_seq_one_letter_code
_entity_poly.pdbx_strand_id
1 'polypeptide(L)'
;MREQYESVLGDTEYEMVELLRKLNLTRPIALSLVCLATKNEITSREIEMISNLRQPEVSIAMRYLKKNSWVEIKEEKKSLGKGRPIKLYKLTVPLENIIQSIEHEIITEKECVLEDIQRLKELT
;
A
#
# COMPACT_ATOMS: atom_id res chain seq x y z
N MET A 1 -12.95 27.74 0.07
CA MET A 1 -12.95 27.06 -1.24
C MET A 1 -12.48 25.64 -0.99
N ARG A 2 -13.28 24.62 -1.31
CA ARG A 2 -12.85 23.22 -1.21
C ARG A 2 -12.03 22.94 -2.47
N GLU A 3 -10.72 22.74 -2.29
CA GLU A 3 -9.79 22.45 -3.38
C GLU A 3 -10.28 21.25 -4.19
N GLN A 4 -10.29 21.45 -5.50
CA GLN A 4 -10.85 20.57 -6.50
C GLN A 4 -9.88 19.40 -6.75
N TYR A 5 -10.37 18.17 -6.59
CA TYR A 5 -10.01 16.96 -7.33
C TYR A 5 -8.64 16.92 -8.04
N GLU A 6 -7.57 16.63 -7.30
CA GLU A 6 -6.50 15.78 -7.83
C GLU A 6 -7.05 14.34 -7.84
N SER A 7 -7.75 14.01 -8.93
CA SER A 7 -8.56 12.79 -9.05
C SER A 7 -7.82 11.60 -9.64
N VAL A 8 -6.55 11.75 -10.03
CA VAL A 8 -5.78 10.75 -10.77
C VAL A 8 -4.33 10.79 -10.31
N LEU A 9 -3.68 9.63 -10.27
CA LEU A 9 -2.23 9.50 -10.13
C LEU A 9 -1.54 10.20 -11.32
N GLY A 10 -0.51 11.01 -11.06
CA GLY A 10 0.33 11.61 -12.09
C GLY A 10 1.43 10.66 -12.54
N ASP A 11 2.29 11.13 -13.45
CA ASP A 11 3.35 10.31 -14.05
C ASP A 11 4.33 9.76 -12.99
N THR A 12 4.70 10.58 -12.01
CA THR A 12 5.57 10.17 -10.90
C THR A 12 4.91 9.09 -10.05
N GLU A 13 3.63 9.24 -9.71
CA GLU A 13 2.90 8.22 -8.96
C GLU A 13 2.78 6.90 -9.74
N TYR A 14 2.57 6.96 -11.06
CA TYR A 14 2.56 5.76 -11.90
C TYR A 14 3.93 5.08 -11.95
N GLU A 15 5.01 5.85 -12.04
CA GLU A 15 6.38 5.31 -11.96
C GLU A 15 6.59 4.59 -10.62
N MET A 16 6.19 5.20 -9.51
CA MET A 16 6.26 4.57 -8.18
C MET A 16 5.47 3.26 -8.12
N VAL A 17 4.26 3.22 -8.68
CA VAL A 17 3.45 1.99 -8.74
C VAL A 17 4.18 0.89 -9.52
N GLU A 18 4.75 1.20 -10.68
CA GLU A 18 5.48 0.22 -11.49
C GLU A 18 6.76 -0.28 -10.80
N LEU A 19 7.48 0.60 -10.10
CA LEU A 19 8.64 0.20 -9.30
C LEU A 19 8.23 -0.72 -8.15
N LEU A 20 7.19 -0.39 -7.39
CA LEU A 20 6.67 -1.25 -6.32
C LEU A 20 6.23 -2.61 -6.85
N ARG A 21 5.65 -2.66 -8.06
CA ARG A 21 5.28 -3.92 -8.72
C ARG A 21 6.50 -4.77 -9.09
N LYS A 22 7.60 -4.16 -9.51
CA LYS A 22 8.88 -4.86 -9.76
C LYS A 22 9.51 -5.41 -8.47
N LEU A 23 9.21 -4.81 -7.32
CA LEU A 23 9.60 -5.26 -6.00
C LEU A 23 8.63 -6.32 -5.42
N ASN A 24 7.86 -7.01 -6.26
CA ASN A 24 6.88 -8.05 -5.90
C ASN A 24 5.65 -7.57 -5.11
N LEU A 25 5.38 -6.26 -5.01
CA LEU A 25 4.10 -5.81 -4.48
C LEU A 25 2.99 -5.98 -5.53
N THR A 26 1.88 -6.61 -5.15
CA THR A 26 0.76 -6.79 -6.07
C THR A 26 0.15 -5.45 -6.49
N ARG A 27 -0.46 -5.38 -7.68
CA ARG A 27 -1.09 -4.16 -8.21
C ARG A 27 -2.02 -3.47 -7.19
N PRO A 28 -2.93 -4.18 -6.48
CA PRO A 28 -3.77 -3.55 -5.48
C PRO A 28 -3.00 -2.91 -4.33
N ILE A 29 -1.93 -3.56 -3.86
CA ILE A 29 -1.10 -3.06 -2.76
C ILE A 29 -0.34 -1.81 -3.21
N ALA A 30 0.35 -1.87 -4.36
CA ALA A 30 1.15 -0.77 -4.88
C ALA A 30 0.29 0.48 -5.11
N LEU A 31 -0.84 0.35 -5.81
CA LEU A 31 -1.75 1.47 -6.06
C LEU A 31 -2.32 2.06 -4.77
N SER A 32 -2.74 1.22 -3.83
CA SER A 32 -3.29 1.70 -2.56
C SER A 32 -2.25 2.42 -1.72
N LEU A 33 -1.00 1.92 -1.71
CA LEU A 33 0.12 2.54 -0.99
C LEU A 33 0.44 3.93 -1.56
N VAL A 34 0.52 4.07 -2.88
CA VAL A 34 0.77 5.37 -3.52
C VAL A 34 -0.39 6.33 -3.30
N CYS A 35 -1.65 5.86 -3.37
CA CYS A 35 -2.82 6.69 -3.02
C CYS A 35 -2.81 7.17 -1.57
N LEU A 36 -2.28 6.35 -0.65
CA LEU A 36 -2.12 6.70 0.76
C LEU A 36 -0.94 7.64 1.00
N ALA A 37 0.08 7.59 0.15
CA ALA A 37 1.24 8.48 0.26
C ALA A 37 0.93 9.91 -0.23
N THR A 38 0.03 10.06 -1.19
CA THR A 38 -0.35 11.38 -1.73
C THR A 38 -1.34 12.14 -0.84
N LYS A 39 -2.07 11.45 0.05
CA LYS A 39 -3.10 12.06 0.91
C LYS A 39 -2.92 11.68 2.37
N ASN A 40 -3.03 12.68 3.26
CA ASN A 40 -2.90 12.47 4.70
C ASN A 40 -3.96 11.51 5.28
N GLU A 41 -5.20 11.57 4.78
CA GLU A 41 -6.27 10.63 5.10
C GLU A 41 -7.09 10.36 3.83
N ILE A 42 -7.48 9.11 3.61
CA ILE A 42 -8.22 8.69 2.42
C ILE A 42 -9.27 7.63 2.76
N THR A 43 -10.45 7.72 2.17
CA THR A 43 -11.52 6.73 2.34
C THR A 43 -11.38 5.56 1.36
N SER A 44 -11.99 4.42 1.69
CA SER A 44 -12.07 3.28 0.76
C SER A 44 -12.56 3.69 -0.64
N ARG A 45 -13.59 4.57 -0.68
CA ARG A 45 -14.21 5.03 -1.92
C ARG A 45 -13.26 5.91 -2.75
N GLU A 46 -12.46 6.75 -2.10
CA GLU A 46 -11.48 7.57 -2.80
C GLU A 46 -10.35 6.72 -3.37
N ILE A 47 -9.90 5.69 -2.64
CA ILE A 47 -8.93 4.73 -3.19
C ILE A 47 -9.51 4.07 -4.44
N GLU A 48 -10.74 3.56 -4.39
CA GLU A 48 -11.40 2.94 -5.56
C GLU A 48 -11.45 3.89 -6.76
N MET A 49 -11.78 5.18 -6.54
CA MET A 49 -11.85 6.18 -7.60
C MET A 49 -10.48 6.54 -8.21
N ILE A 50 -9.46 6.74 -7.37
CA ILE A 50 -8.13 7.18 -7.83
C ILE A 50 -7.34 6.03 -8.46
N SER A 51 -7.41 4.85 -7.86
CA SER A 51 -6.65 3.67 -8.30
C SER A 51 -7.37 2.82 -9.34
N ASN A 52 -8.64 3.11 -9.61
CA ASN A 52 -9.53 2.28 -10.44
C ASN A 52 -9.54 0.81 -9.99
N LEU A 53 -9.44 0.59 -8.67
CA LEU A 53 -9.54 -0.71 -8.02
C LEU A 53 -10.98 -0.95 -7.58
N ARG A 54 -11.41 -2.22 -7.59
CA ARG A 54 -12.68 -2.62 -6.99
C ARG A 54 -12.53 -2.80 -5.48
N GLN A 55 -13.61 -2.61 -4.74
CA GLN A 55 -13.68 -2.80 -3.29
C GLN A 55 -13.01 -4.09 -2.74
N PRO A 56 -13.12 -5.28 -3.39
CA PRO A 56 -12.39 -6.47 -2.93
C PRO A 56 -10.86 -6.32 -2.99
N GLU A 57 -10.34 -5.69 -4.05
CA GLU A 57 -8.91 -5.45 -4.24
C GLU A 57 -8.39 -4.46 -3.20
N VAL A 58 -9.14 -3.39 -2.94
CA VAL A 58 -8.82 -2.41 -1.89
C VAL A 58 -8.79 -3.09 -0.53
N SER A 59 -9.74 -3.98 -0.23
CA SER A 59 -9.78 -4.71 1.03
C SER A 59 -8.56 -5.63 1.21
N ILE A 60 -8.10 -6.29 0.15
CA ILE A 60 -6.88 -7.10 0.16
C ILE A 60 -5.66 -6.22 0.44
N ALA A 61 -5.54 -5.10 -0.25
CA ALA A 61 -4.44 -4.15 -0.05
C ALA A 61 -4.41 -3.61 1.38
N MET A 62 -5.54 -3.13 1.90
CA MET A 62 -5.64 -2.62 3.27
C MET A 62 -5.30 -3.67 4.32
N ARG A 63 -5.66 -4.95 4.08
CA ARG A 63 -5.29 -6.04 4.99
C ARG A 63 -3.78 -6.26 5.02
N TYR A 64 -3.13 -6.25 3.87
CA TYR A 64 -1.67 -6.39 3.77
C TYR A 64 -0.97 -5.23 4.47
N LEU A 65 -1.35 -3.99 4.13
CA LEU A 65 -0.77 -2.78 4.73
C LEU A 65 -0.98 -2.73 6.25
N LYS A 66 -2.14 -3.18 6.74
CA LYS A 66 -2.41 -3.27 8.17
C LYS A 66 -1.57 -4.34 8.85
N LYS A 67 -1.37 -5.50 8.21
CA LYS A 67 -0.53 -6.58 8.74
C LYS A 67 0.91 -6.11 8.96
N ASN A 68 1.42 -5.27 8.06
CA ASN A 68 2.74 -4.66 8.18
C ASN A 68 2.77 -3.42 9.09
N SER A 69 1.66 -3.08 9.76
CA SER A 69 1.53 -1.90 10.62
C SER A 69 1.80 -0.57 9.91
N TRP A 70 1.60 -0.51 8.58
CA TRP A 70 1.82 0.70 7.77
C TRP A 70 0.60 1.61 7.66
N VAL A 71 -0.60 1.10 7.95
CA VAL A 71 -1.85 1.85 7.85
C VAL A 71 -2.69 1.73 9.12
N GLU A 72 -3.25 2.86 9.55
CA GLU A 72 -4.29 2.94 10.59
C GLU A 72 -5.67 2.97 9.93
N ILE A 73 -6.64 2.30 10.55
CA ILE A 73 -8.04 2.31 10.11
C ILE A 73 -8.87 3.00 11.18
N LYS A 74 -9.54 4.10 10.81
CA LYS A 74 -10.54 4.77 11.64
C LYS A 74 -11.94 4.54 11.07
N GLU A 75 -12.88 4.19 11.93
CA GLU A 75 -14.29 4.08 11.54
C GLU A 75 -15.03 5.34 11.97
N GLU A 76 -15.47 6.13 10.99
CA GLU A 76 -16.29 7.31 11.25
C GLU A 76 -17.77 6.93 11.17
N LYS A 77 -18.50 7.17 12.27
CA LYS A 77 -19.95 7.07 12.29
C LYS A 77 -20.51 8.24 11.50
N LYS A 78 -21.34 7.97 10.48
CA LYS A 78 -22.10 9.03 9.82
C LYS A 78 -22.94 9.76 10.87
N SER A 79 -22.70 11.07 10.98
CA SER A 79 -23.36 12.00 11.90
C SER A 79 -24.89 12.11 11.74
N LEU A 80 -25.48 11.42 10.75
CA LEU A 80 -26.91 11.42 10.43
C LEU A 80 -27.62 10.05 10.61
N GLY A 81 -27.00 9.09 11.30
CA GLY A 81 -27.71 7.92 11.86
C GLY A 81 -28.19 6.84 10.87
N LYS A 82 -27.95 6.98 9.55
CA LYS A 82 -28.28 5.95 8.56
C LYS A 82 -27.09 5.62 7.64
N GLY A 83 -26.67 4.35 7.66
CA GLY A 83 -25.67 3.80 6.73
C GLY A 83 -24.55 3.01 7.42
N ARG A 84 -23.78 2.26 6.63
CA ARG A 84 -22.58 1.57 7.10
C ARG A 84 -21.50 2.60 7.48
N PRO A 85 -20.71 2.36 8.54
CA PRO A 85 -19.60 3.23 8.92
C PRO A 85 -18.61 3.38 7.76
N ILE A 86 -18.01 4.57 7.62
CA ILE A 86 -17.01 4.83 6.59
C ILE A 86 -15.63 4.55 7.20
N LYS A 87 -14.82 3.77 6.48
CA LYS A 87 -13.43 3.52 6.86
C LYS A 87 -12.55 4.60 6.25
N LEU A 88 -11.84 5.32 7.11
CA LEU A 88 -10.73 6.20 6.78
C LEU A 88 -9.43 5.45 7.02
N TYR A 89 -8.50 5.65 6.10
CA TYR A 89 -7.16 5.07 6.12
C TYR A 89 -6.13 6.18 6.15
N LYS A 90 -5.05 5.95 6.90
CA LYS A 90 -3.93 6.87 7.02
C LYS A 90 -2.63 6.07 7.19
N LEU A 91 -1.55 6.53 6.57
CA LEU A 91 -0.22 5.99 6.86
C LEU A 91 0.19 6.33 8.29
N THR A 92 0.58 5.31 9.05
CA THR A 92 1.11 5.45 10.42
C THR A 92 2.58 5.83 10.42
N VAL A 93 3.29 5.46 9.36
CA VAL A 93 4.73 5.67 9.16
C VAL A 93 4.99 6.40 7.84
N PRO A 94 6.07 7.17 7.73
CA PRO A 94 6.47 7.77 6.46
C PRO A 94 6.69 6.72 5.38
N LEU A 95 6.44 7.08 4.12
CA LEU A 95 6.65 6.20 2.98
C LEU A 95 8.11 5.71 2.90
N GLU A 96 9.07 6.55 3.27
CA GLU A 96 10.49 6.18 3.32
C GLU A 96 10.75 4.97 4.23
N ASN A 97 10.14 4.94 5.42
CA ASN A 97 10.27 3.80 6.35
C ASN A 97 9.63 2.52 5.78
N ILE A 98 8.56 2.67 4.99
CA ILE A 98 7.92 1.55 4.28
C ILE A 98 8.89 1.00 3.22
N ILE A 99 9.52 1.89 2.45
CA ILE A 99 10.52 1.50 1.44
C ILE A 99 11.70 0.78 2.11
N GLN A 100 12.23 1.30 3.23
CA GLN A 100 13.29 0.64 4.00
C GLN A 100 12.86 -0.74 4.52
N SER A 101 11.61 -0.88 4.94
CA SER A 101 11.07 -2.19 5.38
C SER A 101 11.03 -3.20 4.22
N ILE A 102 10.59 -2.75 3.03
CA ILE A 102 10.58 -3.58 1.81
C ILE A 102 12.01 -3.95 1.39
N GLU A 103 12.93 -2.98 1.41
CA GLU A 103 14.35 -3.20 1.11
C GLU A 103 14.95 -4.26 2.02
N HIS A 104 14.75 -4.12 3.33
CA HIS A 104 15.25 -5.09 4.30
C HIS A 104 14.66 -6.49 4.10
N GLU A 105 13.35 -6.60 3.84
CA GLU A 105 12.69 -7.89 3.56
C GLU A 105 13.31 -8.58 2.33
N ILE A 106 13.52 -7.82 1.25
CA ILE A 106 14.14 -8.34 0.02
C ILE A 106 15.58 -8.78 0.27
N ILE A 107 16.39 -7.96 0.96
CA ILE A 107 17.79 -8.32 1.25
C ILE A 107 17.85 -9.62 2.05
N THR A 108 17.06 -9.72 3.13
CA THR A 108 17.02 -10.94 3.96
C THR A 108 16.58 -12.16 3.16
N GLU A 109 15.56 -12.05 2.30
CA GLU A 109 15.14 -13.16 1.44
C GLU A 109 16.26 -13.60 0.49
N LYS A 110 16.96 -12.64 -0.13
CA LYS A 110 18.06 -12.93 -1.06
C LYS A 110 19.25 -13.55 -0.34
N GLU A 111 19.58 -13.09 0.86
CA GLU A 111 20.64 -13.67 1.68
C GLU A 111 20.35 -15.14 1.99
N CYS A 112 19.13 -15.47 2.45
CA CYS A 112 18.74 -16.87 2.68
C CYS A 112 18.85 -17.72 1.41
N VAL A 113 18.39 -17.22 0.26
CA VAL A 113 18.51 -17.94 -1.03
C VAL A 113 19.97 -18.16 -1.43
N LEU A 114 20.84 -17.17 -1.20
CA LEU A 114 22.27 -17.29 -1.49
C LEU A 114 22.96 -18.28 -0.56
N GLU A 115 22.58 -18.31 0.74
CA GLU A 115 23.05 -19.31 1.69
C GLU A 115 22.66 -20.73 1.26
N ASP A 116 21.41 -20.94 0.83
CA ASP A 116 20.95 -22.24 0.31
C ASP A 116 21.74 -22.67 -0.93
N ILE A 117 21.98 -21.75 -1.87
CA ILE A 117 22.81 -22.01 -3.06
C ILE A 117 24.25 -22.35 -2.66
N GLN A 118 24.82 -21.62 -1.70
CA GLN A 118 26.17 -21.88 -1.20
C GLN A 118 26.25 -23.27 -0.57
N ARG A 119 25.24 -23.65 0.22
CA ARG A 119 25.15 -24.97 0.82
C ARG A 119 25.06 -26.08 -0.22
N LEU A 120 24.29 -25.87 -1.29
CA LEU A 120 24.22 -26.83 -2.40
C LEU A 120 25.58 -27.02 -3.07
N LYS A 121 26.34 -25.95 -3.30
CA LYS A 121 27.69 -26.02 -3.90
C LYS A 121 28.68 -26.79 -3.04
N GLU A 122 28.55 -26.79 -1.72
CA GLU A 122 29.41 -27.58 -0.81
C GLU A 122 29.10 -29.07 -0.85
N LEU A 123 27.90 -29.46 -1.30
CA LEU A 123 27.45 -30.84 -1.35
C LEU A 123 27.68 -31.50 -2.72
N THR A 124 28.07 -30.72 -3.73
CA THR A 124 28.39 -31.17 -5.10
C THR A 124 29.87 -31.07 -5.38
#